data_AF-A0A920C2F1-F1
#
_entry.id   AF-A0A920C2F1-F1
#
_cell.length_a   1.000
_cell.length_b   1.000
_cell.length_c   1.000
_cell.angle_alpha   90.00
_cell.angle_beta   90.00
_cell.angle_gamma   90.00
#
_symmetry.space_group_name_H-M   'P 1'
#
loop_
_entity.id
_entity.type
_entity.pdbx_description
1 polymer ?
#
loop_
_entity_poly.entity_id
_entity_poly.type
_entity_poly.pdbx_seq_one_letter_code
_entity_poly.pdbx_strand_id
1 'polypeptide(L)' 'MVTFIASILLLIVGYFVYGKVVERIFGINDQNPTPAYTSNDGLDYMPMSWWRASLIQLLNIAGTVRFLAQ' A
#
# COMPACT_ATOMS: atom_id res chain seq x y z
N MET A 1 15.78 3.26 -31.09
CA MET A 1 16.22 4.15 -29.99
C MET A 1 15.11 5.10 -29.55
N VAL A 2 14.50 5.86 -30.47
CA VAL A 2 13.40 6.78 -30.16
C VAL A 2 12.21 6.10 -29.46
N THR A 3 11.77 4.94 -29.95
CA THR A 3 10.66 4.17 -29.35
C THR A 3 10.97 3.68 -27.93
N PHE A 4 12.22 3.32 -27.64
CA PHE A 4 12.64 2.89 -26.30
C PHE A 4 12.58 4.03 -25.29
N ILE A 5 13.10 5.21 -25.65
CA ILE A 5 13.04 6.41 -24.80
C ILE A 5 11.58 6.87 -24.62
N ALA A 6 10.77 6.80 -25.68
CA ALA A 6 9.35 7.13 -25.61
C ALA A 6 8.57 6.21 -24.65
N SER A 7 8.85 4.90 -24.66
CA SER A 7 8.21 3.95 -23.72
C SER A 7 8.60 4.22 -22.27
N ILE A 8 9.85 4.59 -22.00
CA ILE A 8 10.30 4.98 -20.64
C ILE A 8 9.56 6.23 -20.17
N LEU A 9 9.49 7.26 -21.02
CA LEU A 9 8.74 8.48 -20.69
C LEU A 9 7.26 8.19 -20.44
N LEU A 10 6.64 7.35 -21.26
CA LEU A 10 5.24 6.96 -21.10
C LEU A 10 5.02 6.20 -19.78
N LEU A 11 5.93 5.30 -19.40
CA LEU A 11 5.87 4.59 -18.12
C LEU A 11 5.93 5.56 -16.93
N ILE A 12 6.85 6.52 -16.98
CA ILE A 12 7.03 7.53 -15.93
C ILE A 12 5.77 8.39 -15.81
N VAL A 13 5.26 8.90 -16.94
CA VAL A 13 4.04 9.71 -16.96
C VAL A 13 2.83 8.91 -16.46
N GLY A 14 2.70 7.65 -16.89
CA GLY A 14 1.64 6.75 -16.46
C GLY A 14 1.65 6.54 -14.94
N TYR A 15 2.84 6.35 -14.35
CA TYR A 15 3.00 6.22 -12.90
C TYR A 15 2.49 7.45 -12.15
N PHE A 16 2.88 8.66 -12.57
CA PHE A 16 2.43 9.89 -11.93
C PHE A 16 0.95 10.17 -12.11
N VAL A 17 0.42 9.96 -13.32
CA VAL A 17 -1.01 10.17 -13.62
C VAL A 17 -1.87 9.20 -12.82
N TYR A 18 -1.52 7.91 -12.83
CA TYR A 18 -2.25 6.89 -12.09
C TYR A 18 -2.18 7.14 -10.58
N GLY A 19 -1.00 7.43 -10.04
CA GLY A 19 -0.83 7.78 -8.62
C GLY A 19 -1.75 8.93 -8.19
N LYS A 20 -1.73 10.03 -8.94
CA LYS A 20 -2.56 11.21 -8.64
C LYS A 20 -4.07 10.95 -8.77
N VAL A 21 -4.48 10.10 -9.72
CA VAL A 21 -5.88 9.69 -9.88
C VAL A 21 -6.33 8.84 -8.70
N VAL A 22 -5.51 7.86 -8.30
CA VAL A 22 -5.77 7.00 -7.14
C VAL A 22 -5.86 7.84 -5.86
N GLU A 23 -4.91 8.75 -5.61
CA GLU A 23 -4.95 9.67 -4.47
C GLU A 23 -6.26 10.45 -4.40
N ARG A 24 -6.75 10.94 -5.54
CA ARG A 24 -8.01 11.70 -5.63
C ARG A 24 -9.25 10.85 -5.39
N ILE A 25 -9.25 9.59 -5.84
CA ILE A 25 -10.38 8.66 -5.65
C ILE A 25 -10.47 8.21 -4.18
N PHE A 26 -9.34 7.84 -3.59
CA PHE A 26 -9.28 7.34 -2.21
C PHE A 26 -9.34 8.45 -1.16
N GLY A 27 -9.12 9.71 -1.55
CA GLY A 27 -9.26 10.85 -0.64
C GLY A 27 -8.30 10.75 0.55
N ILE A 28 -7.03 10.45 0.27
CA ILE A 28 -6.01 10.24 1.29
C ILE A 28 -5.81 11.55 2.05
N ASN A 29 -6.24 11.59 3.30
CA ASN A 29 -5.99 12.70 4.21
C ASN A 29 -4.90 12.28 5.19
N ASP A 30 -3.68 12.78 4.99
CA ASP A 30 -2.53 12.50 5.84
C ASP A 30 -2.72 12.95 7.30
N GLN A 31 -3.72 13.79 7.57
CA GLN A 31 -4.07 14.23 8.93
C GLN A 31 -4.94 13.24 9.68
N ASN A 32 -5.51 12.23 9.00
CA ASN A 32 -6.33 11.22 9.66
C ASN A 32 -5.41 10.15 10.26
N PRO A 33 -5.25 10.11 11.61
CA PRO A 33 -4.48 9.04 12.22
C PRO A 33 -5.15 7.70 11.91
N THR A 34 -4.35 6.70 11.55
CA THR A 34 -4.90 5.37 11.29
C THR A 34 -5.51 4.81 12.60
N PRO A 35 -6.54 3.96 12.51
CA PRO A 35 -7.21 3.38 13.68
C PRO A 35 -6.25 2.71 14.69
N ALA A 36 -5.12 2.19 14.20
CA ALA A 36 -4.03 1.65 15.01
C ALA A 36 -3.48 2.63 16.08
N TYR A 37 -3.56 3.93 15.83
CA TYR A 37 -3.12 4.99 16.75
C TYR A 37 -4.27 5.60 17.55
N THR A 38 -5.49 5.69 17.00
CA THR A 38 -6.62 6.35 17.66
C THR A 38 -7.48 5.42 18.52
N SER A 39 -7.44 4.11 18.28
CA SER A 39 -8.30 3.10 18.91
C SER A 39 -7.47 1.88 19.27
N ASN A 40 -6.36 2.10 19.98
CA ASN A 40 -5.44 1.03 20.37
C ASN A 40 -6.08 0.11 21.42
N ASP A 41 -6.55 -1.06 21.00
CA ASP A 41 -7.15 -2.08 21.87
C ASP A 41 -6.15 -3.20 22.25
N GLY A 42 -4.94 -3.17 21.66
CA GLY A 42 -3.90 -4.16 21.89
C GLY A 42 -4.15 -5.53 21.24
N LEU A 43 -5.25 -5.68 20.48
CA LEU A 43 -5.65 -6.92 19.82
C LEU A 43 -5.83 -6.69 18.31
N ASP A 44 -6.85 -5.93 17.90
CA ASP A 44 -7.19 -5.70 16.48
C ASP A 44 -6.50 -4.45 15.92
N TYR A 45 -6.24 -3.45 16.78
CA TYR A 45 -5.63 -2.17 16.40
C TYR A 45 -4.38 -1.90 17.22
N MET A 46 -3.22 -2.23 16.65
CA MET A 46 -1.92 -1.91 17.23
C MET A 46 -0.96 -1.29 16.20
N PRO A 47 -0.13 -0.30 16.58
CA PRO A 47 0.87 0.26 15.69
C PRO A 47 1.94 -0.81 15.45
N MET A 48 2.16 -1.12 14.19
CA MET A 48 3.15 -2.11 13.77
C MET A 48 4.20 -1.43 12.89
N SER A 49 5.45 -1.88 12.97
CA SER A 49 6.50 -1.35 12.10
C SER A 49 6.21 -1.71 10.64
N TRP A 50 6.50 -0.78 9.72
CA TRP A 50 6.20 -0.92 8.29
C TRP A 50 6.71 -2.25 7.69
N TRP A 51 7.91 -2.70 8.11
CA TRP A 51 8.48 -3.97 7.68
C TRP A 51 7.66 -5.19 8.09
N ARG A 52 7.11 -5.20 9.31
CA ARG A 52 6.28 -6.33 9.76
C ARG A 52 4.96 -6.35 9.00
N ALA A 53 4.34 -5.19 8.80
CA ALA A 53 3.10 -5.07 8.05
C ALA A 53 3.26 -5.51 6.58
N SER A 54 4.35 -5.10 5.91
CA SER A 54 4.61 -5.49 4.52
C SER A 54 4.91 -6.99 4.37
N LEU A 55 5.66 -7.58 5.31
CA LEU A 55 5.88 -9.03 5.34
C LEU A 55 4.58 -9.81 5.50
N ILE A 56 3.68 -9.38 6.39
CA ILE A 56 2.38 -10.03 6.58
C ILE A 56 1.53 -9.92 5.29
N GLN A 57 1.51 -8.76 4.64
CA GLN A 57 0.77 -8.58 3.37
C GLN A 57 1.32 -9.46 2.25
N LEU A 58 2.64 -9.52 2.10
CA LEU A 58 3.29 -10.37 1.10
C LEU A 58 3.05 -11.85 1.39
N LEU A 59 3.14 -12.26 2.66
CA LEU A 59 2.88 -13.62 3.10
C LEU A 59 1.41 -14.03 2.92
N ASN A 60 0.48 -13.07 3.06
CA ASN A 60 -0.93 -13.24 2.79
C ASN A 60 -1.21 -13.43 1.29
N ILE A 61 -0.58 -12.65 0.41
CA ILE A 61 -0.66 -12.83 -1.05
C ILE A 61 0.02 -14.14 -1.49
N ALA A 62 1.12 -14.53 -0.84
CA ALA A 62 1.82 -15.79 -1.09
C ALA A 62 1.09 -17.04 -0.54
N GLY A 63 -0.02 -16.86 0.18
CA GLY A 63 -0.90 -17.95 0.64
C GLY A 63 -0.47 -18.65 1.93
N THR A 64 0.61 -18.24 2.58
CA THR A 64 1.09 -18.90 3.81
C THR A 64 0.30 -18.47 5.05
N VAL A 65 -0.24 -17.24 5.11
CA VAL A 65 -1.08 -16.77 6.26
C VAL A 65 -2.41 -17.52 6.36
N ARG A 66 -2.98 -17.95 5.22
CA ARG A 66 -4.29 -18.64 5.19
C ARG A 66 -4.28 -20.00 5.90
N PHE A 67 -3.11 -20.61 6.13
CA PHE A 67 -2.98 -21.90 6.81
C PHE A 67 -3.02 -21.84 8.35
N LEU A 68 -2.86 -20.67 8.96
CA LEU A 68 -2.84 -20.52 10.43
C LEU A 68 -4.15 -19.93 11.00
N ALA A 69 -5.10 -19.59 10.14
CA ALA A 69 -6.39 -18.98 10.51
C ALA A 69 -7.61 -19.90 10.24
N GLN A 70 -7.37 -21.20 10.04
CA GLN A 70 -8.40 -22.25 10.09
C GLN A 70 -8.25 -23.06 11.38
#